data_AF-E3RUZ9-F1
#
_entry.id   AF-E3RUZ9-F1
#
_cell.length_a   1.000
_cell.length_b   1.000
_cell.length_c   1.000
_cell.angle_alpha   90.00
_cell.angle_beta   90.00
_cell.angle_gamma   90.00
#
_symmetry.space_group_name_H-M   'P 1'
#
loop_
_entity.id
_entity.type
_entity.pdbx_description
1 polymer ?
#
loop_
_entity_poly.entity_id
_entity_poly.type
_entity_poly.pdbx_seq_one_letter_code
_entity_poly.pdbx_strand_id
1 'polypeptide(L)' 'MEWGSKVDIWSVATLVWDLFEDEHLFDAHDNEGNPSETHHVSEMVAYLGMPPLEYTQSNHMTKKVFDKQG' A
#
# COMPACT_ATOMS: atom_id res chain seq x y z
N MET A 1 -4.41 -6.60 -14.31
CA MET A 1 -4.81 -5.18 -14.28
C MET A 1 -3.68 -4.41 -14.90
N GLU A 2 -3.92 -3.61 -15.95
CA GLU A 2 -2.87 -2.78 -16.52
C GLU A 2 -2.66 -1.53 -15.65
N TRP A 3 -1.41 -1.18 -15.41
CA TRP A 3 -1.04 0.07 -14.76
C TRP A 3 -1.34 1.22 -15.72
N GLY A 4 -1.94 2.29 -15.21
CA GLY A 4 -2.30 3.48 -15.99
C GLY A 4 -2.13 4.74 -15.17
N SER A 5 -2.58 5.88 -15.70
CA SER A 5 -2.35 7.22 -15.10
C SER A 5 -2.83 7.38 -13.65
N LYS A 6 -3.72 6.52 -13.17
CA LYS A 6 -4.15 6.47 -11.76
C LYS A 6 -2.97 6.23 -10.80
N VAL A 7 -1.95 5.53 -11.27
CA VAL A 7 -0.73 5.19 -10.52
C VAL A 7 0.13 6.44 -10.36
N ASP A 8 0.23 7.26 -11.42
CA ASP A 8 0.94 8.53 -11.34
C ASP A 8 0.27 9.49 -10.36
N ILE A 9 -1.07 9.54 -10.36
CA ILE A 9 -1.84 10.34 -9.40
C ILE A 9 -1.56 9.90 -7.96
N TRP A 10 -1.50 8.59 -7.72
CA TRP A 10 -1.14 8.05 -6.40
C TRP A 10 0.25 8.50 -5.97
N SER A 11 1.26 8.34 -6.84
CA SER A 11 2.63 8.76 -6.55
C SER A 11 2.77 10.26 -6.29
N VAL A 12 1.99 11.09 -6.99
CA VAL A 12 1.96 12.54 -6.72
C VAL A 12 1.34 12.84 -5.36
N ALA A 13 0.28 12.13 -4.96
CA ALA A 13 -0.34 12.32 -3.66
C ALA A 13 0.60 11.94 -2.51
N THR A 14 1.33 10.82 -2.62
CA THR A 14 2.33 10.42 -1.62
C THR A 14 3.47 11.44 -1.55
N LEU A 15 3.96 11.93 -2.71
CA LEU A 15 4.99 12.96 -2.74
C LEU A 15 4.53 14.26 -2.08
N VAL A 16 3.28 14.68 -2.31
CA VAL A 16 2.74 15.88 -1.67
C VAL A 16 2.73 15.70 -0.16
N TRP A 17 2.28 14.55 0.37
CA TRP A 17 2.32 14.30 1.81
C TRP A 17 3.74 14.45 2.38
N ASP A 18 4.71 13.77 1.78
CA ASP A 18 6.10 13.77 2.24
C ASP A 18 6.69 15.19 2.30
N LEU A 19 6.30 16.07 1.38
CA LEU A 19 6.75 17.47 1.34
C LEU A 19 6.11 18.35 2.43
N PHE A 20 4.88 18.02 2.87
CA PHE A 20 4.15 18.83 3.86
C PHE A 20 4.42 18.38 5.29
N GLU A 21 4.54 17.07 5.52
CA GLU A 21 4.68 16.49 6.86
C GLU A 21 6.14 16.19 7.24
N ASP A 22 7.09 16.34 6.31
CA ASP A 22 8.53 16.03 6.49
C ASP A 22 8.79 14.56 6.91
N GLU A 23 7.82 13.68 6.60
CA GLU A 23 7.82 12.25 6.91
C GLU A 23 7.15 11.47 5.76
N HIS A 24 7.60 10.23 5.52
CA HIS A 24 6.98 9.36 4.52
C HIS A 24 5.56 8.95 4.92
N LEU A 25 4.61 9.04 3.99
CA LEU A 25 3.23 8.56 4.23
C LEU A 25 3.17 7.06 4.58
N PHE A 26 4.06 6.26 3.97
CA PHE A 26 4.22 4.84 4.24
C PHE A 26 5.71 4.57 4.40
N ASP A 27 6.13 4.09 5.58
CA ASP A 27 7.54 3.79 5.85
C ASP A 27 7.96 2.49 5.16
N ALA A 28 7.03 1.53 5.01
CA ALA A 28 7.24 0.28 4.29
C ALA A 28 8.39 -0.59 4.82
N HIS A 29 8.80 -0.40 6.07
CA HIS A 29 9.81 -1.19 6.75
C HIS A 29 9.18 -2.16 7.76
N ASP A 30 9.80 -3.32 7.96
CA ASP A 30 9.45 -4.22 9.05
C ASP A 30 10.05 -3.76 10.39
N ASN A 31 9.74 -4.49 11.47
CA ASN A 31 10.26 -4.22 12.82
C ASN A 31 11.80 -4.29 12.93
N GLU A 32 12.48 -4.85 11.92
CA GLU A 32 13.95 -4.94 11.84
C GLU A 32 14.55 -3.83 10.96
N GLY A 33 13.72 -2.96 10.37
CA GLY A 33 14.12 -1.87 9.49
C GLY A 33 14.37 -2.32 8.04
N ASN A 34 13.95 -3.52 7.65
CA ASN A 34 14.11 -4.00 6.28
C ASN A 34 12.86 -3.67 5.43
N PRO A 35 13.02 -3.35 4.13
CA PRO A 35 11.89 -3.11 3.24
C PRO A 35 10.94 -4.31 3.18
N SER A 36 9.65 -4.08 3.41
CA SER A 36 8.65 -5.13 3.51
C SER A 36 7.34 -4.74 2.79
N GLU A 37 7.05 -5.42 1.69
CA GLU A 37 5.82 -5.20 0.91
C GLU A 37 4.55 -5.44 1.74
N THR A 38 4.58 -6.41 2.66
CA THR A 38 3.46 -6.72 3.54
C THR A 38 3.22 -5.61 4.56
N HIS A 39 4.28 -5.03 5.14
CA HIS A 39 4.14 -3.89 6.06
C HIS A 39 3.60 -2.67 5.32
N HIS A 40 4.13 -2.37 4.14
CA HIS A 40 3.64 -1.27 3.30
C HIS A 40 2.13 -1.38 3.07
N VAL A 41 1.64 -2.56 2.66
CA VAL A 41 0.20 -2.76 2.45
C VAL A 41 -0.59 -2.67 3.77
N SER A 42 -0.04 -3.14 4.88
CA SER A 42 -0.69 -3.02 6.19
C SER A 42 -0.85 -1.56 6.63
N GLU A 43 0.13 -0.70 6.35
CA GLU A 43 0.06 0.74 6.60
C GLU A 43 -1.00 1.39 5.72
N MET A 44 -1.03 1.03 4.42
CA MET A 44 -2.08 1.50 3.51
C MET A 44 -3.47 1.15 4.03
N VAL A 45 -3.67 -0.08 4.54
CA VAL A 45 -4.95 -0.50 5.14
C VAL A 45 -5.25 0.24 6.43
N ALA A 46 -4.24 0.51 7.27
CA ALA A 46 -4.43 1.26 8.51
C ALA A 46 -4.93 2.69 8.25
N TYR A 47 -4.41 3.36 7.21
CA TYR A 47 -4.80 4.72 6.86
C TYR A 47 -6.08 4.81 6.02
N LEU A 48 -6.28 3.89 5.08
CA LEU A 48 -7.33 3.99 4.06
C LEU A 48 -8.47 3.00 4.26
N GLY A 49 -8.33 2.08 5.21
CA GLY A 49 -9.24 0.96 5.42
C GLY A 49 -8.97 -0.21 4.47
N MET A 50 -9.72 -1.30 4.65
CA MET A 50 -9.55 -2.48 3.82
C MET A 50 -9.94 -2.19 2.37
N PRO A 51 -9.12 -2.59 1.39
CA PRO A 51 -9.49 -2.51 -0.01
C PRO A 51 -10.64 -3.48 -0.32
N PRO A 52 -11.44 -3.23 -1.37
CA PRO A 52 -12.51 -4.14 -1.79
C PRO A 52 -11.99 -5.55 -2.09
N LEU A 53 -12.84 -6.57 -1.86
CA LEU A 53 -12.48 -7.99 -1.99
C LEU A 53 -12.03 -8.35 -3.41
N GLU A 54 -12.52 -7.65 -4.42
CA GLU A 54 -12.10 -7.84 -5.80
C GLU A 54 -10.60 -7.61 -5.97
N TYR A 55 -10.00 -6.72 -5.17
CA TYR A 55 -8.57 -6.44 -5.18
C TYR A 55 -7.79 -7.41 -4.31
N THR A 56 -8.27 -7.75 -3.11
CA THR A 56 -7.57 -8.67 -2.19
C THR A 56 -7.46 -10.09 -2.76
N GLN A 57 -8.43 -10.51 -3.58
CA GLN A 57 -8.47 -11.86 -4.16
C GLN A 57 -8.01 -11.91 -5.64
N SER A 58 -7.62 -10.76 -6.21
CA SER A 58 -7.37 -10.62 -7.65
C SER A 58 -6.19 -11.43 -8.19
N ASN A 59 -5.13 -11.63 -7.39
CA ASN A 59 -3.88 -12.18 -7.91
C ASN A 59 -3.09 -13.02 -6.88
N HIS A 60 -2.13 -13.79 -7.35
CA HIS A 60 -1.26 -14.62 -6.52
C HIS A 60 -0.39 -13.80 -5.53
N MET A 61 -0.08 -12.55 -5.87
CA MET A 61 0.64 -11.64 -4.96
C MET A 61 -0.23 -11.16 -3.80
N THR A 62 -1.51 -10.85 -4.05
CA THR A 62 -2.40 -10.37 -2.98
C THR A 62 -2.71 -11.45 -1.95
N LYS A 63 -2.71 -12.72 -2.35
CA LYS A 63 -2.81 -13.89 -1.45
C LYS A 63 -1.62 -14.07 -0.49
N LYS A 64 -0.50 -13.37 -0.71
CA LYS A 64 0.63 -13.37 0.24
C LYS A 64 0.43 -12.36 1.38
N VAL A 65 -0.49 -11.42 1.19
CA VAL A 65 -0.71 -10.28 2.10
C VAL A 65 -2.07 -10.35 2.78
N PHE A 66 -3.11 -10.78 2.04
CA PHE A 66 -4.49 -10.88 2.50
C PHE A 66 -4.96 -12.32 2.60
N ASP A 67 -5.77 -12.62 3.62
CA ASP A 67 -6.36 -13.94 3.79
C ASP A 67 -7.73 -14.04 3.06
N LYS A 68 -8.48 -15.12 3.28
CA LYS A 68 -9.78 -15.31 2.58
C LYS A 68 -10.86 -14.31 3.00
N GLN A 69 -10.70 -13.64 4.13
CA GLN A 69 -11.64 -12.70 4.73
C GLN A 69 -11.27 -11.23 4.46
N GLY A 70 -10.08 -10.99 3.88
CA GLY A 70 -9.47 -9.67 3.73
C GLY A 70 -8.27 -9.60 4.63
#